data_AF-A0A950QHZ2-F1
#
_entry.id   AF-A0A950QHZ2-F1
#
_cell.length_a   1.000
_cell.length_b   1.000
_cell.length_c   1.000
_cell.angle_alpha   90.00
_cell.angle_beta   90.00
_cell.angle_gamma   90.00
#
_symmetry.space_group_name_H-M   'P 1'
#
loop_
_entity.id
_entity.type
_entity.pdbx_description
1 polymer ?
#
loop_
_entity_poly.entity_id
_entity_poly.type
_entity_poly.pdbx_seq_one_letter_code
_entity_poly.pdbx_strand_id
1 'polypeptide(L)'
;MLHPSALDILQYSLTSMPIEAILFDVGNTLLFPDHEKTLRPLWERGIRPTESQLNAAERVARQETDLLLSRNKKVDQQYWEIYYAHLLHTVGVSNVSLRLELVSLARTSSNWSRMQSGTLDVLKDLKGKYRLGAISNSD
;
A
#
# COMPACT_ATOMS: atom_id res chain seq x y z
N MET A 1 -41.75 20.55 -35.67
CA MET A 1 -40.46 19.86 -35.44
C MET A 1 -39.86 20.51 -34.20
N LEU A 2 -40.13 19.93 -33.02
CA LEU A 2 -39.74 20.51 -31.73
C LEU A 2 -38.29 20.12 -31.43
N HIS A 3 -37.42 21.11 -31.32
CA HIS A 3 -36.06 20.94 -30.81
C HIS A 3 -36.14 20.59 -29.31
N PRO A 4 -35.41 19.58 -28.82
CA PRO A 4 -35.27 19.36 -27.38
C PRO A 4 -34.64 20.59 -26.74
N SER A 5 -35.20 21.03 -25.62
CA SER A 5 -34.69 22.19 -24.88
C SER A 5 -33.45 21.79 -24.08
N ALA A 6 -32.55 22.73 -23.77
CA ALA A 6 -31.34 22.47 -22.98
C ALA A 6 -31.61 21.86 -21.58
N LEU A 7 -32.86 21.89 -21.12
CA LEU A 7 -33.33 21.24 -19.89
C LEU A 7 -33.48 19.72 -20.02
N ASP A 8 -33.68 19.18 -21.22
CA ASP A 8 -33.79 17.73 -21.46
C ASP A 8 -32.42 17.03 -21.32
N ILE A 9 -31.32 17.76 -21.50
CA ILE A 9 -29.94 17.25 -21.37
C ILE A 9 -29.51 17.20 -19.90
N LEU A 10 -30.08 18.05 -19.03
CA LEU A 10 -29.78 18.10 -17.60
C LEU A 10 -30.65 17.13 -16.76
N GLN A 11 -31.60 16.43 -17.40
CA GLN A 11 -32.34 15.31 -16.82
C GLN A 11 -31.67 13.95 -17.03
N TYR A 12 -30.39 13.89 -17.39
CA TYR A 12 -29.53 12.80 -16.93
C TYR A 12 -29.31 12.97 -15.43
N SER A 13 -30.38 12.66 -14.70
CA SER A 13 -30.35 12.36 -13.29
C SER A 13 -29.17 11.42 -13.06
N LEU A 14 -28.17 11.90 -12.33
CA LEU A 14 -27.15 11.08 -11.66
C LEU A 14 -27.81 10.19 -10.57
N THR A 15 -28.99 9.66 -10.84
CA THR A 15 -29.58 8.52 -10.15
C THR A 15 -28.67 7.34 -10.41
N SER A 16 -27.68 7.20 -9.51
CA SER A 16 -26.98 5.96 -9.16
C SER A 16 -26.65 5.07 -10.38
N MET A 17 -25.60 5.41 -11.12
CA MET A 17 -24.97 4.39 -11.97
C MET A 17 -24.55 3.22 -11.06
N PRO A 18 -25.02 1.98 -11.31
CA PRO A 18 -24.65 0.85 -10.47
C PRO A 18 -23.13 0.62 -10.56
N ILE A 19 -22.51 0.30 -9.43
CA ILE A 19 -21.10 -0.09 -9.41
C ILE A 19 -20.96 -1.40 -10.17
N GLU A 20 -20.15 -1.41 -11.23
CA GLU A 20 -19.89 -2.60 -12.03
C GLU A 20 -18.55 -3.28 -11.70
N ALA A 21 -17.58 -2.49 -11.23
CA ALA A 21 -16.22 -2.94 -10.98
C ALA A 21 -15.64 -2.34 -9.71
N ILE A 22 -14.82 -3.14 -9.02
CA ILE A 22 -14.02 -2.73 -7.86
C ILE A 22 -12.56 -3.01 -8.19
N LEU A 23 -11.73 -1.98 -8.14
CA LEU A 23 -10.29 -2.07 -8.33
C LEU A 23 -9.61 -1.93 -6.97
N PHE A 24 -8.84 -2.94 -6.59
CA PHE A 24 -8.11 -2.95 -5.32
C PHE A 24 -6.67 -2.50 -5.52
N ASP A 25 -6.17 -1.70 -4.58
CA ASP A 25 -4.72 -1.72 -4.33
C ASP A 25 -4.31 -3.10 -3.80
N VAL A 26 -3.06 -3.49 -4.02
CA VAL A 26 -2.53 -4.78 -3.57
C VAL A 26 -1.80 -4.62 -2.24
N GLY A 27 -0.78 -3.77 -2.19
CA GLY A 27 0.10 -3.62 -1.03
C GLY A 27 -0.61 -2.91 0.11
N ASN A 28 -0.55 -3.47 1.31
CA ASN A 28 -1.22 -2.96 2.51
C ASN A 28 -2.75 -2.87 2.42
N THR A 29 -3.34 -3.49 1.39
CA THR A 29 -4.79 -3.64 1.22
C THR A 29 -5.18 -5.11 1.17
N LEU A 30 -4.62 -5.87 0.23
CA LEU A 30 -4.85 -7.30 0.09
C LEU A 30 -3.69 -8.14 0.64
N LEU A 31 -2.46 -7.68 0.41
CA LEU A 31 -1.23 -8.33 0.83
C LEU A 31 -0.41 -7.40 1.73
N PHE A 32 0.14 -7.97 2.79
CA PHE A 32 0.97 -7.29 3.77
C PHE A 32 2.38 -7.90 3.80
N PRO A 33 3.41 -7.12 4.18
CA PRO A 33 4.76 -7.64 4.34
C PRO A 33 4.78 -8.80 5.34
N ASP A 34 5.45 -9.88 4.96
CA ASP A 34 5.73 -10.97 5.87
C ASP A 34 6.94 -10.60 6.73
N HIS A 35 6.67 -10.09 7.94
CA HIS A 35 7.73 -9.66 8.86
C HIS A 35 8.72 -10.76 9.21
N GLU A 36 8.34 -12.04 9.13
CA GLU A 36 9.27 -13.16 9.31
C GLU A 36 10.35 -13.20 8.21
N LYS A 37 10.04 -12.70 7.02
CA LYS A 37 10.97 -12.61 5.90
C LYS A 37 11.65 -11.24 5.87
N THR A 38 10.88 -10.15 5.98
CA THR A 38 11.38 -8.79 5.79
C THR A 38 12.18 -8.25 6.97
N LEU A 39 11.91 -8.71 8.20
CA LEU A 39 12.64 -8.30 9.40
C LEU A 39 13.65 -9.35 9.88
N ARG A 40 13.81 -10.47 9.16
CA ARG A 40 14.76 -11.55 9.50
C ARG A 40 16.16 -11.03 9.87
N PRO A 41 16.77 -10.09 9.13
CA PRO A 41 18.10 -9.58 9.50
C PRO A 41 18.15 -8.91 10.88
N LEU A 42 17.08 -8.21 11.29
CA LEU A 42 16.98 -7.66 12.65
C LEU A 42 16.82 -8.78 13.67
N TRP A 43 16.01 -9.77 13.33
CA TRP A 43 15.65 -10.83 14.24
C TRP A 43 16.84 -11.74 14.58
N GLU A 44 17.67 -12.07 13.59
CA GLU A 44 18.92 -12.81 13.77
C GLU A 44 19.91 -12.07 14.68
N ARG A 45 19.79 -10.74 14.80
CA ARG A 45 20.60 -9.90 15.68
C ARG A 45 19.96 -9.68 17.06
N GLY A 46 18.89 -10.41 17.38
CA GLY A 46 18.16 -10.28 18.65
C GLY A 46 17.26 -9.05 18.74
N ILE A 47 17.10 -8.28 17.65
CA ILE A 47 16.30 -7.06 17.63
C ILE A 47 14.89 -7.40 17.17
N ARG A 48 13.88 -7.07 17.97
CA ARG A 48 12.46 -7.26 17.66
C ARG A 48 11.75 -5.92 17.76
N PRO A 49 11.54 -5.21 16.63
CA PRO A 49 10.74 -4.01 16.66
C PRO A 49 9.31 -4.30 17.14
N THR A 50 8.78 -3.44 18.00
CA THR A 50 7.39 -3.50 18.43
C THR A 50 6.45 -3.04 17.31
N GLU A 51 5.18 -3.45 17.37
CA GLU A 51 4.15 -2.98 16.45
C GLU A 51 4.05 -1.45 16.43
N SER A 52 4.16 -0.81 17.59
CA SER A 52 4.17 0.66 17.69
C SER A 52 5.33 1.30 16.92
N GLN A 53 6.52 0.69 16.91
CA GLN A 53 7.67 1.18 16.14
C GLN A 53 7.48 0.98 14.64
N LEU A 54 6.93 -0.17 14.23
CA LEU A 54 6.61 -0.44 12.83
C LEU A 54 5.57 0.54 12.29
N ASN A 55 4.51 0.79 13.07
CA ASN A 55 3.45 1.75 12.73
C ASN A 55 3.97 3.19 12.72
N ALA A 56 4.90 3.54 13.61
CA ALA A 56 5.53 4.87 13.60
C ALA A 56 6.38 5.08 12.34
N ALA A 57 7.20 4.09 11.96
CA ALA A 57 7.98 4.13 10.72
C ALA A 57 7.09 4.25 9.48
N GLU A 58 5.96 3.55 9.44
CA GLU A 58 4.97 3.69 8.37
C GLU A 58 4.42 5.12 8.27
N ARG A 59 3.96 5.69 9.40
CA ARG A 59 3.42 7.05 9.41
C ARG A 59 4.43 8.08 8.90
N VAL A 60 5.68 7.99 9.35
CA VAL A 60 6.77 8.88 8.90
C VAL A 60 7.02 8.71 7.41
N ALA A 61 7.18 7.48 6.93
CA ALA A 61 7.45 7.20 5.52
C ALA A 61 6.32 7.68 4.60
N ARG A 62 5.06 7.51 5.00
CA ARG A 62 3.90 8.04 4.25
C ARG A 62 3.94 9.57 4.20
N GLN A 63 4.06 10.23 5.35
CA GLN A 63 4.08 11.69 5.43
C GLN A 63 5.19 12.31 4.58
N GLU A 64 6.40 11.76 4.63
CA GLU A 64 7.53 12.28 3.84
C GLU A 64 7.37 11.99 2.35
N THR A 65 6.87 10.80 1.99
CA THR A 65 6.64 10.45 0.58
C THR A 65 5.56 11.34 -0.05
N ASP A 66 4.48 11.64 0.68
CA ASP A 66 3.42 12.55 0.22
C ASP A 66 3.95 13.98 -0.02
N LEU A 67 4.81 14.46 0.87
CA LEU A 67 5.50 15.75 0.71
C LEU A 67 6.45 15.76 -0.50
N LEU A 68 7.07 14.63 -0.85
CA LEU A 68 7.94 14.52 -2.02
C LEU A 68 7.14 14.46 -3.33
N LEU A 69 6.02 13.74 -3.33
CA LEU A 69 5.12 13.61 -4.49
C LEU A 69 4.49 14.96 -4.87
N SER A 70 4.05 15.73 -3.87
CA SER A 70 3.49 17.08 -4.09
C SER A 70 4.49 18.06 -4.73
N ARG A 71 5.80 17.76 -4.69
CA ARG A 71 6.88 18.60 -5.24
C ARG A 71 7.31 18.18 -6.66
N ASN A 72 6.52 17.36 -7.36
CA ASN A 72 6.72 16.97 -8.77
C ASN A 72 8.08 16.32 -9.08
N LYS A 73 8.72 15.70 -8.08
CA LYS A 73 9.90 14.86 -8.30
C LYS A 73 9.45 13.47 -8.74
N LYS A 74 10.23 12.81 -9.60
CA LYS A 74 10.07 11.37 -9.87
C LYS A 74 10.34 10.62 -8.57
N VAL A 75 9.31 10.41 -7.76
CA VAL A 75 9.37 9.67 -6.49
C VAL A 75 9.24 8.18 -6.82
N ASP A 76 10.21 7.64 -7.56
CA ASP A 76 10.35 6.20 -7.56
C ASP A 76 11.03 5.79 -6.26
N GLN A 77 10.17 5.34 -5.34
CA GLN A 77 10.47 4.33 -4.32
C GLN A 77 11.34 4.70 -3.12
N GLN A 78 11.30 5.93 -2.61
CA GLN A 78 12.00 6.27 -1.35
C GLN A 78 11.29 5.79 -0.08
N TYR A 79 10.05 5.31 -0.18
CA TYR A 79 9.24 4.90 0.97
C TYR A 79 9.99 3.93 1.91
N TRP A 80 10.54 2.84 1.37
CA TRP A 80 11.23 1.83 2.18
C TRP A 80 12.55 2.33 2.78
N GLU A 81 13.25 3.23 2.09
CA GLU A 81 14.46 3.85 2.63
C GLU A 81 14.13 4.72 3.85
N ILE A 82 13.09 5.54 3.76
CA ILE A 82 12.62 6.39 4.87
C ILE A 82 12.11 5.52 6.02
N TYR A 83 11.28 4.51 5.70
CA TYR A 83 10.74 3.56 6.66
C TYR A 83 11.84 2.89 7.48
N TYR A 84 12.81 2.25 6.82
CA TYR A 84 13.86 1.52 7.54
C TYR A 84 14.91 2.44 8.16
N ALA A 85 15.16 3.64 7.61
CA ALA A 85 15.98 4.63 8.29
C ALA A 85 15.36 5.05 9.62
N HIS A 86 14.06 5.36 9.63
CA HIS A 86 13.35 5.70 10.87
C HIS A 86 13.30 4.52 11.83
N LEU A 87 12.93 3.32 11.35
CA LEU A 87 12.84 2.12 12.20
C LEU A 87 14.18 1.83 12.88
N LEU A 88 15.28 1.78 12.12
CA LEU A 88 16.62 1.52 12.65
C LEU A 88 17.04 2.56 13.69
N HIS A 89 16.73 3.84 13.46
CA HIS A 89 16.95 4.89 14.43
C HIS A 89 16.20 4.64 15.75
N THR A 90 14.91 4.27 15.69
CA THR A 90 14.10 4.00 16.89
C THR A 90 14.52 2.78 17.70
N VAL A 91 15.22 1.82 17.07
CA VAL A 91 15.80 0.65 17.75
C VAL A 91 17.28 0.82 18.09
N GLY A 92 17.83 2.03 17.91
CA GLY A 92 19.21 2.36 18.28
C GLY A 92 20.28 1.76 17.36
N VAL A 93 19.93 1.42 16.11
CA VAL A 93 20.85 0.82 15.14
C VAL A 93 21.26 1.84 14.08
N SER A 94 22.56 2.02 13.91
CA SER A 94 23.13 2.77 12.79
C SER A 94 23.95 1.84 11.91
N ASN A 95 23.34 1.28 10.87
CA ASN A 95 24.00 0.38 9.94
C ASN A 95 23.38 0.51 8.53
N VAL A 96 24.15 1.09 7.61
CA VAL A 96 23.69 1.35 6.23
C VAL A 96 23.48 0.06 5.46
N SER A 97 24.39 -0.91 5.56
CA SER A 97 24.26 -2.19 4.84
C SER A 97 23.02 -2.96 5.28
N LEU A 98 22.74 -2.97 6.58
CA LEU A 98 21.52 -3.56 7.13
C LEU A 98 20.26 -2.86 6.63
N ARG A 99 20.27 -1.53 6.54
CA ARG A 99 19.14 -0.78 5.96
C ARG A 99 18.88 -1.20 4.52
N LEU A 100 19.91 -1.26 3.69
CA LEU A 100 19.81 -1.65 2.28
C LEU A 100 19.30 -3.10 2.13
N GLU A 101 19.74 -4.00 2.99
CA GLU A 101 19.25 -5.39 3.05
C GLU A 101 17.75 -5.43 3.36
N LEU A 102 17.29 -4.72 4.39
CA LEU A 102 15.88 -4.64 4.77
C LEU A 102 15.02 -4.04 3.64
N VAL A 103 15.50 -2.97 3.00
CA VAL A 103 14.85 -2.34 1.85
C VAL A 103 14.71 -3.34 0.69
N SER A 104 15.77 -4.09 0.38
CA SER A 104 15.75 -5.11 -0.68
C SER A 104 14.72 -6.21 -0.39
N LEU A 105 14.67 -6.69 0.86
CA LEU A 105 13.71 -7.69 1.28
C LEU A 105 12.26 -7.17 1.19
N ALA A 106 12.00 -5.92 1.57
CA ALA A 106 10.66 -5.33 1.45
C ALA A 106 10.23 -5.09 0.00
N ARG A 107 11.17 -4.83 -0.92
CA ARG A 107 10.88 -4.71 -2.36
C ARG A 107 10.71 -6.06 -3.06
N THR A 108 11.06 -7.17 -2.42
CA THR A 108 10.90 -8.49 -3.00
C THR A 108 9.42 -8.93 -2.91
N SER A 109 8.71 -9.00 -4.03
CA SER A 109 7.26 -9.27 -4.07
C SER A 109 6.86 -10.59 -3.40
N SER A 110 7.70 -11.63 -3.43
CA SER A 110 7.44 -12.91 -2.74
C SER A 110 7.50 -12.83 -1.21
N ASN A 111 7.97 -11.71 -0.66
CA ASN A 111 7.91 -11.42 0.78
C ASN A 111 6.59 -10.75 1.19
N TRP A 112 5.71 -10.43 0.25
CA TRP A 112 4.35 -9.95 0.50
C TRP A 112 3.37 -11.11 0.41
N SER A 113 3.21 -11.82 1.52
CA SER A 113 2.45 -13.08 1.54
C SER A 113 1.47 -13.19 2.70
N ARG A 114 1.39 -12.18 3.56
CA ARG A 114 0.41 -12.14 4.64
C ARG A 114 -0.89 -11.54 4.12
N MET A 115 -2.00 -12.15 4.45
CA MET A 115 -3.35 -11.69 4.14
C MET A 115 -4.15 -11.71 5.44
N GLN A 116 -5.04 -10.73 5.63
CA GLN A 116 -5.93 -10.72 6.78
C GLN A 116 -6.93 -11.88 6.68
N SER A 117 -7.28 -12.46 7.83
CA SER A 117 -8.28 -13.52 7.88
C SER A 117 -9.63 -13.01 7.33
N GLY A 118 -10.29 -13.81 6.49
CA GLY A 118 -11.56 -13.46 5.86
C GLY A 118 -11.44 -12.65 4.56
N THR A 119 -10.26 -12.13 4.18
CA THR A 119 -10.08 -11.41 2.91
C THR A 119 -10.48 -12.27 1.70
N LEU A 120 -10.12 -13.55 1.68
CA LEU A 120 -10.48 -14.44 0.58
C LEU A 120 -11.99 -14.63 0.43
N ASP A 121 -12.72 -14.71 1.55
CA ASP A 121 -14.16 -14.93 1.54
C ASP A 121 -14.88 -13.66 1.08
N VAL A 122 -14.44 -12.49 1.55
CA VAL A 122 -14.93 -11.19 1.06
C VAL A 122 -14.69 -11.04 -0.44
N LEU A 123 -13.50 -11.38 -0.94
CA LEU A 123 -13.19 -11.30 -2.37
C LEU A 123 -14.07 -12.25 -3.20
N LYS A 124 -14.38 -13.45 -2.70
CA LYS A 124 -15.32 -14.38 -3.38
C LYS A 124 -16.74 -13.81 -3.43
N ASP A 125 -17.22 -13.27 -2.31
CA ASP A 125 -18.55 -12.66 -2.22
C ASP A 125 -18.70 -11.45 -3.15
N LEU A 126 -17.65 -10.63 -3.25
CA LEU A 126 -17.60 -9.48 -4.15
C LEU A 126 -17.51 -9.91 -5.61
N LYS A 127 -16.76 -10.96 -5.94
CA LYS A 127 -16.64 -11.49 -7.31
C LYS A 127 -17.98 -12.00 -7.85
N GLY A 128 -18.88 -12.46 -6.98
CA GLY A 128 -20.24 -12.84 -7.38
C GLY A 128 -21.12 -11.67 -7.82
N LYS A 129 -20.71 -10.42 -7.52
CA LYS A 129 -21.52 -9.20 -7.71
C LYS A 129 -20.84 -8.17 -8.63
N TYR A 130 -19.52 -8.13 -8.65
CA TYR A 130 -18.73 -7.10 -9.31
C TYR A 130 -17.55 -7.70 -10.08
N ARG A 131 -17.10 -7.00 -11.14
CA ARG A 131 -15.81 -7.29 -11.76
C ARG A 131 -14.70 -6.82 -10.83
N LEU A 132 -13.79 -7.72 -10.46
CA LEU A 132 -12.67 -7.37 -9.60
C LEU A 132 -11.40 -7.19 -10.43
N GLY A 133 -10.66 -6.13 -10.15
CA GLY A 133 -9.32 -5.89 -10.68
C GLY A 133 -8.36 -5.46 -9.58
N ALA A 134 -7.06 -5.47 -9.89
CA ALA A 134 -6.02 -4.95 -9.01
C ALA A 134 -5.24 -3.86 -9.76
N ILE A 135 -4.90 -2.80 -9.03
CA ILE A 135 -3.97 -1.76 -9.46
C ILE A 135 -2.83 -1.79 -8.45
N SER A 136 -1.59 -1.86 -8.89
CA SER A 136 -0.43 -1.80 -8.01
C SER A 136 0.62 -0.86 -8.57
N ASN A 137 1.29 -0.14 -7.67
CA ASN A 137 2.47 0.68 -7.99
C ASN A 137 3.77 -0.12 -7.87
N SER A 138 3.68 -1.45 -7.80
CA SER A 138 4.81 -2.38 -7.71
C SER A 138 4.79 -3.33 -8.91
N ASP A 139 5.98 -3.67 -9.41
CA ASP A 139 6.19 -4.59 -10.54
C ASP A 139 5.87 -6.05 -10.19
#